data_AF-A0A963QB26-F1
#
_entry.id   AF-A0A963QB26-F1
#
_cell.length_a   1.000
_cell.length_b   1.000
_cell.length_c   1.000
_cell.angle_alpha   90.00
_cell.angle_beta   90.00
_cell.angle_gamma   90.00
#
_symmetry.space_group_name_H-M   'P 1'
#
loop_
_entity.id
_entity.type
_entity.pdbx_description
1 polymer ?
#
loop_
_entity_poly.entity_id
_entity_poly.type
_entity_poly.pdbx_seq_one_letter_code
_entity_poly.pdbx_strand_id
1 'polypeptide(L)'
;LLARIDMISARMFPLGEVPNYEPTLQDSMLLRAKARGITPLAAIYDTLCEGDGDNLLYFPIFNYNDGNLDVVGEMLRHPRALFSLGDAGAHVGTICDASFSTFLLTHWVAQGYLPLEQAVQMLSSRNADYLGLRDRGRIAVGQRADLNLIDPATLALRKPQLVRDLPAGGKRFLQTAAGYLGSWVAGQCVQREGVVSEARPGRLVRMGGGRPA
;
A
#
# COMPACT_ATOMS: atom_id res chain seq x y z
N LEU A 1 -13.00 -3.48 -25.08
CA LEU A 1 -11.67 -3.59 -24.44
C LEU A 1 -10.61 -4.11 -25.41
N LEU A 2 -10.75 -5.33 -25.94
CA LEU A 2 -9.74 -5.97 -26.80
C LEU A 2 -9.37 -5.17 -28.07
N ALA A 3 -10.32 -4.46 -28.68
CA ALA A 3 -10.05 -3.59 -29.85
C ALA A 3 -9.09 -2.41 -29.56
N ARG A 4 -8.79 -2.14 -28.29
CA ARG A 4 -7.84 -1.10 -27.84
C ARG A 4 -6.69 -1.70 -27.03
N ILE A 5 -6.44 -3.01 -27.12
CA ILE A 5 -5.47 -3.71 -26.27
C ILE A 5 -4.06 -3.12 -26.40
N ASP A 6 -3.65 -2.69 -27.60
CA ASP A 6 -2.34 -2.06 -27.82
C ASP A 6 -2.19 -0.76 -27.01
N MET A 7 -3.23 0.08 -27.00
CA MET A 7 -3.24 1.31 -26.22
C MET A 7 -3.28 1.03 -24.71
N ILE A 8 -4.10 0.07 -24.28
CA ILE A 8 -4.26 -0.25 -22.85
C ILE A 8 -3.00 -0.92 -22.30
N SER A 9 -2.37 -1.81 -23.07
CA SER A 9 -1.16 -2.54 -22.68
C SER A 9 0.07 -1.66 -22.51
N ALA A 10 0.06 -0.43 -23.03
CA ALA A 10 1.07 0.60 -22.72
C ALA A 10 1.06 1.01 -21.24
N ARG A 11 -0.04 0.74 -20.53
CA ARG A 11 -0.21 1.05 -19.10
C ARG A 11 -0.45 -0.19 -18.24
N MET A 12 -0.19 -1.38 -18.78
CA MET A 12 -0.21 -2.63 -18.02
C MET A 12 1.22 -3.06 -17.78
N PHE A 13 1.55 -3.40 -16.55
CA PHE A 13 2.91 -3.75 -16.13
C PHE A 13 2.87 -5.07 -15.37
N PRO A 14 3.85 -5.96 -15.55
CA PRO A 14 3.97 -7.16 -14.71
C PRO A 14 4.13 -6.76 -13.24
N LEU A 15 3.38 -7.41 -12.36
CA LEU A 15 3.55 -7.26 -10.92
C LEU A 15 4.18 -8.54 -10.37
N GLY A 16 5.51 -8.56 -10.36
CA GLY A 16 6.31 -9.70 -9.93
C GLY A 16 6.42 -9.84 -8.40
N GLU A 17 7.30 -10.75 -7.98
CA GLU A 17 7.54 -11.08 -6.56
C GLU A 17 7.96 -9.89 -5.71
N VAL A 18 8.79 -9.00 -6.29
CA VAL A 18 9.09 -7.69 -5.73
C VAL A 18 8.22 -6.68 -6.48
N PRO A 19 7.18 -6.12 -5.84
CA PRO A 19 6.26 -5.21 -6.52
C PRO A 19 6.97 -3.91 -6.93
N ASN A 20 6.90 -3.55 -8.21
CA ASN A 20 7.26 -2.20 -8.66
C ASN A 20 5.99 -1.39 -8.93
N TYR A 21 5.74 -0.38 -8.10
CA TYR A 21 4.60 0.54 -8.23
C TYR A 21 4.96 1.85 -8.94
N GLU A 22 6.20 2.01 -9.37
CA GLU A 22 6.64 3.07 -10.29
C GLU A 22 7.36 2.44 -11.50
N PRO A 23 6.68 1.60 -12.31
CA PRO A 23 7.27 1.00 -13.49
C PRO A 23 7.46 2.03 -14.61
N THR A 24 8.57 1.92 -15.33
CA THR A 24 8.82 2.79 -16.49
C THR A 24 8.00 2.33 -17.68
N LEU A 25 7.86 3.18 -18.70
CA LEU A 25 7.18 2.78 -19.94
C LEU A 25 7.80 1.54 -20.61
N GLN A 26 9.12 1.32 -20.45
CA GLN A 26 9.81 0.13 -20.97
C GLN A 26 9.32 -1.17 -20.35
N ASP A 27 8.83 -1.11 -19.11
CA ASP A 27 8.28 -2.26 -18.40
C ASP A 27 6.86 -2.61 -18.87
N SER A 28 6.22 -1.76 -19.68
CA SER A 28 4.85 -1.98 -20.15
C SER A 28 4.73 -3.23 -21.01
N MET A 29 3.57 -3.88 -20.94
CA MET A 29 3.26 -5.06 -21.76
C MET A 29 3.37 -4.76 -23.26
N LEU A 30 3.06 -3.53 -23.68
CA LEU A 30 3.25 -3.10 -25.07
C LEU A 30 4.73 -3.13 -25.50
N LEU A 31 5.63 -2.50 -24.74
CA LEU A 31 7.04 -2.43 -25.11
C LEU A 31 7.75 -3.78 -24.92
N ARG A 32 7.38 -4.56 -23.90
CA ARG A 32 7.83 -5.96 -23.74
C ARG A 32 7.40 -6.84 -24.92
N ALA A 33 6.17 -6.69 -25.41
CA ALA A 33 5.69 -7.42 -26.58
C ALA A 33 6.47 -7.05 -27.85
N LYS A 34 6.69 -5.76 -28.09
CA LYS A 34 7.50 -5.27 -29.22
C LYS A 34 8.93 -5.81 -29.18
N ALA A 35 9.58 -5.80 -28.02
CA ALA A 35 10.94 -6.32 -27.86
C ALA A 35 11.04 -7.83 -28.18
N ARG A 36 9.97 -8.59 -27.93
CA ARG A 36 9.86 -10.03 -28.22
C ARG A 36 9.33 -10.34 -29.63
N GLY A 37 8.91 -9.34 -30.41
CA GLY A 37 8.30 -9.54 -31.72
C GLY A 37 6.92 -10.23 -31.69
N ILE A 38 6.17 -10.09 -30.59
CA ILE A 38 4.83 -10.70 -30.42
C ILE A 38 3.75 -9.62 -30.21
N THR A 39 2.48 -10.02 -30.23
CA THR A 39 1.37 -9.11 -29.96
C THR A 39 1.26 -8.79 -28.46
N PRO A 40 0.73 -7.62 -28.07
CA PRO A 40 0.52 -7.30 -26.66
C PRO A 40 -0.42 -8.27 -25.95
N LEU A 41 -1.44 -8.78 -26.65
CA LEU A 41 -2.34 -9.79 -26.10
C LEU A 41 -1.62 -11.11 -25.81
N ALA A 42 -0.71 -11.55 -26.69
CA ALA A 42 0.13 -12.72 -26.44
C ALA A 42 1.05 -12.50 -25.23
N ALA A 43 1.69 -11.34 -25.12
CA ALA A 43 2.54 -11.04 -23.97
C ALA A 43 1.75 -11.02 -22.64
N ILE A 44 0.55 -10.44 -22.65
CA ILE A 44 -0.38 -10.44 -21.50
C ILE A 44 -0.77 -11.87 -21.13
N TYR A 45 -1.17 -12.67 -22.12
CA TYR A 45 -1.55 -14.06 -21.91
C TYR A 45 -0.39 -14.86 -21.31
N ASP A 46 0.79 -14.80 -21.90
CA ASP A 46 1.99 -15.47 -21.41
C ASP A 46 2.28 -15.08 -19.95
N THR A 47 2.29 -13.77 -19.65
CA THR A 47 2.57 -13.28 -18.29
C THR A 47 1.55 -13.80 -17.28
N LEU A 48 0.26 -13.80 -17.63
CA LEU A 48 -0.80 -14.28 -16.73
C LEU A 48 -0.81 -15.81 -16.57
N CYS A 49 -0.31 -16.56 -17.56
CA CYS A 49 -0.30 -18.02 -17.55
C CYS A 49 1.04 -18.63 -17.12
N GLU A 50 2.10 -17.82 -17.02
CA GLU A 50 3.39 -18.24 -16.47
C GLU A 50 3.24 -18.78 -15.03
N GLY A 51 4.07 -19.76 -14.68
CA GLY A 51 4.05 -20.38 -13.35
C GLY A 51 2.78 -21.18 -13.08
N ASP A 52 2.13 -20.90 -11.96
CA ASP A 52 0.85 -21.49 -11.54
C ASP A 52 -0.37 -20.67 -12.00
N GLY A 53 -0.15 -19.61 -12.80
CA GLY A 53 -1.21 -18.71 -13.27
C GLY A 53 -1.69 -17.71 -12.22
N ASP A 54 -0.91 -17.47 -11.16
CA ASP A 54 -1.21 -16.49 -10.10
C ASP A 54 -0.71 -15.07 -10.40
N ASN A 55 -0.03 -14.89 -11.53
CA ASN A 55 0.60 -13.63 -11.89
C ASN A 55 -0.41 -12.49 -12.05
N LEU A 56 0.01 -11.30 -11.63
CA LEU A 56 -0.81 -10.10 -11.67
C LEU A 56 -0.22 -9.07 -12.63
N LEU A 57 -1.10 -8.24 -13.18
CA LEU A 57 -0.73 -7.05 -13.93
C LEU A 57 -1.13 -5.82 -13.12
N TYR A 58 -0.17 -4.94 -12.90
CA TYR A 58 -0.41 -3.62 -12.35
C TYR A 58 -0.89 -2.67 -13.44
N PHE A 59 -1.95 -1.94 -13.14
CA PHE A 59 -2.56 -0.96 -14.04
C PHE A 59 -2.81 0.35 -13.27
N PRO A 60 -1.85 1.28 -13.24
CA PRO A 60 -2.01 2.56 -12.56
C PRO A 60 -3.03 3.44 -13.30
N ILE A 61 -4.16 3.70 -12.63
CA ILE A 61 -5.26 4.50 -13.17
C ILE A 61 -5.02 5.99 -12.93
N PHE A 62 -4.80 6.37 -11.68
CA PHE A 62 -4.69 7.76 -11.25
C PHE A 62 -3.24 8.14 -10.96
N ASN A 63 -2.94 9.43 -11.14
CA ASN A 63 -1.66 10.05 -10.74
C ASN A 63 -0.40 9.40 -11.35
N TYR A 64 -0.53 8.82 -12.55
CA TYR A 64 0.56 8.14 -13.27
C TYR A 64 0.58 8.46 -14.77
N ASN A 65 -0.03 9.57 -15.18
CA ASN A 65 -0.11 9.90 -16.60
C ASN A 65 1.25 10.21 -17.22
N ASP A 66 2.17 10.73 -16.43
CA ASP A 66 3.54 11.05 -16.85
C ASP A 66 4.49 9.84 -16.78
N GLY A 67 3.98 8.67 -16.35
CA GLY A 67 4.78 7.45 -16.23
C GLY A 67 5.72 7.43 -15.02
N ASN A 68 5.45 8.27 -14.03
CA ASN A 68 6.14 8.34 -12.75
C ASN A 68 5.18 8.83 -11.64
N LEU A 69 5.68 8.92 -10.40
CA LEU A 69 4.93 9.37 -9.23
C LEU A 69 5.24 10.81 -8.83
N ASP A 70 5.88 11.64 -9.67
CA ASP A 70 6.29 13.01 -9.31
C ASP A 70 5.12 13.85 -8.82
N VAL A 71 3.96 13.76 -9.49
CA VAL A 71 2.72 14.45 -9.10
C VAL A 71 2.22 13.99 -7.73
N VAL A 72 2.41 12.71 -7.38
CA VAL A 72 2.10 12.19 -6.04
C VAL A 72 3.06 12.80 -5.03
N GLY A 73 4.35 12.89 -5.37
CA GLY A 73 5.37 13.54 -4.54
C GLY A 73 5.05 15.01 -4.27
N GLU A 74 4.59 15.75 -5.28
CA GLU A 74 4.12 17.14 -5.13
C GLU A 74 2.94 17.22 -4.16
N MET A 75 1.91 16.39 -4.36
CA MET A 75 0.74 16.35 -3.49
C MET A 75 1.10 16.00 -2.05
N LEU A 76 2.00 15.03 -1.83
CA LEU A 76 2.45 14.64 -0.49
C LEU A 76 3.16 15.77 0.25
N ARG A 77 3.95 16.58 -0.46
CA ARG A 77 4.70 17.71 0.12
C ARG A 77 3.82 18.91 0.43
N HIS A 78 2.60 18.97 -0.08
CA HIS A 78 1.70 20.08 0.21
C HIS A 78 1.41 20.15 1.74
N PRO A 79 1.52 21.33 2.37
CA PRO A 79 1.46 21.46 3.84
C PRO A 79 0.11 21.07 4.45
N ARG A 80 -0.96 21.07 3.64
CA ARG A 80 -2.31 20.64 4.05
C ARG A 80 -2.67 19.22 3.61
N ALA A 81 -1.73 18.50 2.99
CA ALA A 81 -1.98 17.11 2.63
C ALA A 81 -2.01 16.23 3.89
N LEU A 82 -3.07 15.43 3.99
CA LEU A 82 -3.22 14.35 4.95
C LEU A 82 -2.98 13.04 4.21
N PHE A 83 -1.97 12.30 4.64
CA PHE A 83 -1.72 10.97 4.10
C PHE A 83 -2.54 9.95 4.89
N SER A 84 -3.60 9.44 4.29
CA SER A 84 -4.56 8.57 4.98
C SER A 84 -5.38 7.75 4.00
N LEU A 85 -5.98 6.69 4.54
CA LEU A 85 -6.92 5.76 3.92
C LEU A 85 -6.34 4.91 2.77
N GLY A 86 -6.68 3.62 2.79
CA GLY A 86 -6.72 2.78 1.59
C GLY A 86 -8.18 2.46 1.24
N ASP A 87 -8.51 2.53 -0.04
CA ASP A 87 -9.81 2.22 -0.63
C ASP A 87 -10.00 0.71 -0.92
N ALA A 88 -8.99 -0.12 -0.63
CA ALA A 88 -9.07 -1.58 -0.77
C ALA A 88 -10.28 -2.17 -0.04
N GLY A 89 -10.74 -1.57 1.06
CA GLY A 89 -11.91 -2.04 1.80
C GLY A 89 -13.24 -1.97 1.02
N ALA A 90 -13.39 -1.01 0.10
CA ALA A 90 -14.59 -0.84 -0.72
C ALA A 90 -14.52 -1.64 -2.04
N HIS A 91 -13.31 -1.81 -2.57
CA HIS A 91 -13.05 -2.46 -3.86
C HIS A 91 -12.11 -3.67 -3.73
N VAL A 92 -12.34 -4.51 -2.72
CA VAL A 92 -11.45 -5.61 -2.30
C VAL A 92 -11.01 -6.55 -3.42
N GLY A 93 -11.82 -6.75 -4.47
CA GLY A 93 -11.51 -7.63 -5.59
C GLY A 93 -10.79 -6.95 -6.77
N THR A 94 -10.47 -5.66 -6.66
CA THR A 94 -9.98 -4.84 -7.79
C THR A 94 -8.85 -3.89 -7.40
N ILE A 95 -8.83 -3.40 -6.15
CA ILE A 95 -7.82 -2.47 -5.62
C ILE A 95 -7.13 -3.12 -4.42
N CYS A 96 -5.80 -2.98 -4.34
CA CYS A 96 -5.00 -3.37 -3.19
C CYS A 96 -4.05 -2.24 -2.79
N ASP A 97 -4.46 -1.44 -1.82
CA ASP A 97 -3.70 -0.31 -1.29
C ASP A 97 -3.52 -0.39 0.24
N ALA A 98 -3.81 -1.55 0.85
CA ALA A 98 -3.47 -1.83 2.25
C ALA A 98 -1.97 -1.63 2.53
N SER A 99 -1.14 -1.68 1.49
CA SER A 99 0.29 -1.45 1.48
C SER A 99 0.73 0.02 1.56
N PHE A 100 -0.18 1.00 1.51
CA PHE A 100 0.16 2.43 1.35
C PHE A 100 1.15 2.95 2.41
N SER A 101 1.01 2.53 3.67
CA SER A 101 1.90 2.96 4.77
C SER A 101 3.31 2.41 4.61
N THR A 102 3.44 1.12 4.29
CA THR A 102 4.74 0.51 3.98
C THR A 102 5.34 1.10 2.71
N PHE A 103 4.52 1.33 1.66
CA PHE A 103 4.97 1.97 0.44
C PHE A 103 5.53 3.38 0.70
N LEU A 104 4.91 4.16 1.59
CA LEU A 104 5.44 5.46 2.01
C LEU A 104 6.87 5.34 2.53
N LEU A 105 7.14 4.34 3.36
CA LEU A 105 8.45 4.12 3.96
C LEU A 105 9.46 3.52 2.95
N THR A 106 9.06 2.54 2.15
CA THR A 106 9.98 1.82 1.24
C THR A 106 10.26 2.56 -0.06
N HIS A 107 9.34 3.40 -0.51
CA HIS A 107 9.52 4.18 -1.74
C HIS A 107 9.96 5.61 -1.42
N TRP A 108 9.17 6.37 -0.65
CA TRP A 108 9.44 7.80 -0.46
C TRP A 108 10.58 8.06 0.54
N VAL A 109 10.67 7.29 1.62
CA VAL A 109 11.74 7.49 2.62
C VAL A 109 13.03 6.80 2.18
N ALA A 110 13.00 5.51 1.85
CA ALA A 110 14.21 4.76 1.52
C ALA A 110 14.93 5.29 0.25
N GLN A 111 14.22 5.90 -0.69
CA GLN A 111 14.83 6.55 -1.86
C GLN A 111 15.20 8.03 -1.62
N GLY A 112 14.96 8.58 -0.42
CA GLY A 112 15.38 9.92 -0.03
C GLY A 112 14.45 11.06 -0.47
N TYR A 113 13.25 10.76 -0.99
CA TYR A 113 12.28 11.78 -1.41
C TYR A 113 11.57 12.49 -0.25
N LEU A 114 11.47 11.84 0.91
CA LEU A 114 10.90 12.36 2.16
C LEU A 114 11.77 11.97 3.37
N PRO A 115 12.00 12.89 4.33
CA PRO A 115 12.58 12.55 5.62
C PRO A 115 11.70 11.55 6.40
N LEU A 116 12.34 10.65 7.14
CA LEU A 116 11.64 9.62 7.92
C LEU A 116 10.69 10.25 8.95
N GLU A 117 11.14 11.29 9.66
CA GLU A 117 10.35 12.00 10.65
C GLU A 117 9.10 12.67 10.04
N GLN A 118 9.21 13.12 8.79
CA GLN A 118 8.07 13.70 8.06
C GLN A 118 7.07 12.59 7.68
N ALA A 119 7.53 11.44 7.19
CA ALA A 119 6.67 10.30 6.89
C ALA A 119 5.99 9.75 8.15
N VAL A 120 6.71 9.63 9.26
CA VAL A 120 6.14 9.25 10.57
C VAL A 120 5.08 10.27 11.00
N GLN A 121 5.34 11.57 10.87
CA GLN A 121 4.37 12.62 11.19
C GLN A 121 3.09 12.48 10.35
N MET A 122 3.23 12.25 9.03
CA MET A 122 2.12 12.03 8.11
C MET A 122 1.27 10.81 8.48
N LEU A 123 1.90 9.72 8.94
CA LEU A 123 1.22 8.48 9.36
C LEU A 123 0.60 8.55 10.77
N SER A 124 0.93 9.57 11.57
CA SER A 124 0.58 9.62 12.99
C SER A 124 0.01 10.97 13.42
N SER A 125 0.84 11.82 14.02
CA SER A 125 0.43 13.08 14.65
C SER A 125 -0.32 14.02 13.72
N ARG A 126 0.03 14.13 12.43
CA ARG A 126 -0.65 15.05 11.51
C ARG A 126 -2.15 14.72 11.39
N ASN A 127 -2.46 13.43 11.21
CA ASN A 127 -3.84 12.97 11.14
C ASN A 127 -4.54 13.06 12.49
N ALA A 128 -3.84 12.71 13.59
CA ALA A 128 -4.39 12.82 14.94
C ALA A 128 -4.75 14.28 15.29
N ASP A 129 -3.86 15.23 15.00
CA ASP A 129 -4.05 16.65 15.23
C ASP A 129 -5.23 17.19 14.40
N TYR A 130 -5.31 16.81 13.11
CA TYR A 130 -6.43 17.20 12.24
C TYR A 130 -7.78 16.66 12.72
N LEU A 131 -7.81 15.41 13.19
CA LEU A 131 -8.99 14.78 13.75
C LEU A 131 -9.27 15.17 15.21
N GLY A 132 -8.47 16.03 15.83
CA GLY A 132 -8.64 16.45 17.22
C GLY A 132 -8.37 15.35 18.26
N LEU A 133 -7.65 14.29 17.90
CA LEU A 133 -7.30 13.16 18.77
C LEU A 133 -6.07 13.50 19.61
N ARG A 134 -6.28 14.07 20.79
CA ARG A 134 -5.21 14.60 21.66
C ARG A 134 -4.45 13.55 22.48
N ASP A 135 -4.92 12.31 22.48
CA ASP A 135 -4.39 11.21 23.30
C ASP A 135 -3.48 10.24 22.53
N ARG A 136 -3.19 10.50 21.25
CA ARG A 136 -2.41 9.61 20.38
C ARG A 136 -1.63 10.35 19.30
N GLY A 137 -0.87 9.59 18.51
CA GLY A 137 -0.13 10.08 17.36
C GLY A 137 1.28 10.59 17.68
N ARG A 138 1.68 10.58 18.96
CA ARG A 138 3.01 10.96 19.42
C ARG A 138 3.49 9.99 20.50
N ILE A 139 4.78 9.66 20.50
CA ILE A 139 5.42 8.91 21.58
C ILE A 139 5.80 9.92 22.66
N ALA A 140 4.97 10.02 23.70
CA ALA A 140 5.22 10.89 24.85
C ALA A 140 4.52 10.35 26.10
N VAL A 141 5.01 10.72 27.29
CA VAL A 141 4.38 10.34 28.56
C VAL A 141 2.93 10.83 28.60
N GLY A 142 2.01 9.96 29.01
CA GLY A 142 0.58 10.26 29.10
C GLY A 142 -0.20 10.13 27.78
N GLN A 143 0.47 9.83 26.66
CA GLN A 143 -0.17 9.43 25.41
C GLN A 143 -0.50 7.94 25.42
N ARG A 144 -1.48 7.54 24.61
CA ARG A 144 -1.84 6.14 24.41
C ARG A 144 -0.68 5.38 23.76
N ALA A 145 -0.43 4.17 24.25
CA ALA A 145 0.59 3.26 23.71
C ALA A 145 0.13 2.58 22.41
N ASP A 146 -0.11 3.39 21.38
CA ASP A 146 -0.32 2.95 20.00
C ASP A 146 1.03 3.07 19.26
N LEU A 147 1.72 1.94 19.07
CA LEU A 147 3.13 1.91 18.67
C LEU A 147 3.36 0.88 17.56
N ASN A 148 4.33 1.16 16.69
CA ASN A 148 4.89 0.19 15.75
C ASN A 148 6.39 0.11 15.98
N LEU A 149 6.92 -1.12 16.04
CA LEU A 149 8.35 -1.40 16.01
C LEU A 149 8.67 -1.96 14.62
N ILE A 150 9.51 -1.23 13.88
CA ILE A 150 9.81 -1.51 12.48
C ILE A 150 11.32 -1.66 12.34
N ASP A 151 11.74 -2.74 11.69
CA ASP A 151 13.11 -2.92 11.21
C ASP A 151 13.23 -2.36 9.79
N PRO A 152 13.92 -1.21 9.59
CA PRO A 152 14.03 -0.61 8.28
C PRO A 152 14.85 -1.45 7.29
N ALA A 153 15.73 -2.34 7.76
CA ALA A 153 16.58 -3.15 6.89
C ALA A 153 15.80 -4.28 6.20
N THR A 154 14.71 -4.74 6.80
CA THR A 154 13.88 -5.84 6.30
C THR A 154 12.48 -5.39 5.87
N LEU A 155 12.20 -4.08 5.96
CA LEU A 155 10.93 -3.50 5.56
C LEU A 155 10.72 -3.62 4.05
N ALA A 156 9.71 -4.40 3.66
CA ALA A 156 9.40 -4.67 2.26
C ALA A 156 7.92 -5.00 2.06
N LEU A 157 7.39 -4.65 0.89
CA LEU A 157 6.10 -5.13 0.41
C LEU A 157 6.25 -6.50 -0.22
N ARG A 158 5.28 -7.39 0.05
CA ARG A 158 5.16 -8.68 -0.65
C ARG A 158 4.27 -8.53 -1.88
N LYS A 159 4.37 -9.47 -2.82
CA LYS A 159 3.42 -9.59 -3.94
C LYS A 159 1.98 -9.68 -3.40
N PRO A 160 1.03 -8.87 -3.92
CA PRO A 160 -0.37 -9.03 -3.57
C PRO A 160 -0.90 -10.36 -4.09
N GLN A 161 -1.80 -10.98 -3.34
CA GLN A 161 -2.38 -12.29 -3.66
C GLN A 161 -3.90 -12.19 -3.69
N LEU A 162 -4.52 -12.87 -4.66
CA LEU A 162 -5.97 -12.99 -4.71
C LEU A 162 -6.42 -14.19 -3.87
N VAL A 163 -7.04 -13.92 -2.73
CA VAL A 163 -7.57 -14.94 -1.81
C VAL A 163 -9.09 -15.05 -1.92
N ARG A 164 -9.65 -16.20 -1.54
CA ARG A 164 -11.10 -16.50 -1.59
C ARG A 164 -11.62 -16.86 -0.20
N ASP A 165 -11.49 -15.93 0.73
CA ASP A 165 -11.77 -16.13 2.15
C ASP A 165 -12.94 -15.29 2.67
N LEU A 166 -13.66 -14.58 1.78
CA LEU A 166 -14.87 -13.84 2.16
C LEU A 166 -16.10 -14.76 2.18
N PRO A 167 -17.18 -14.38 2.90
CA PRO A 167 -18.43 -15.14 2.91
C PRO A 167 -18.92 -15.51 1.49
N ALA A 168 -19.52 -16.69 1.37
CA ALA A 168 -19.96 -17.27 0.10
C ALA A 168 -18.84 -17.47 -0.96
N GLY A 169 -17.57 -17.55 -0.55
CA GLY A 169 -16.43 -17.76 -1.45
C GLY A 169 -16.01 -16.51 -2.23
N GLY A 170 -16.40 -15.33 -1.72
CA GLY A 170 -15.98 -14.05 -2.28
C GLY A 170 -14.45 -13.90 -2.26
N LYS A 171 -13.94 -13.10 -3.19
CA LYS A 171 -12.49 -12.89 -3.39
C LYS A 171 -12.05 -11.51 -2.95
N ARG A 172 -10.81 -11.39 -2.48
CA ARG A 172 -10.14 -10.13 -2.20
C ARG A 172 -8.64 -10.20 -2.50
N PHE A 173 -8.04 -9.06 -2.76
CA PHE A 173 -6.59 -8.92 -2.74
C PHE A 173 -6.11 -8.75 -1.30
N LEU A 174 -5.08 -9.51 -0.93
CA LEU A 174 -4.34 -9.36 0.31
C LEU A 174 -2.89 -9.06 -0.04
N GLN A 175 -2.32 -8.05 0.60
CA GLN A 175 -0.91 -7.76 0.49
C GLN A 175 -0.31 -7.62 1.88
N THR A 176 0.67 -8.47 2.18
CA THR A 176 1.40 -8.44 3.44
C THR A 176 2.69 -7.67 3.28
N ALA A 177 3.32 -7.35 4.42
CA ALA A 177 4.60 -6.68 4.48
C ALA A 177 5.53 -7.42 5.45
N ALA A 178 6.84 -7.28 5.24
CA ALA A 178 7.90 -7.70 6.16
C ALA A 178 8.47 -6.49 6.91
N GLY A 179 9.28 -6.73 7.94
CA GLY A 179 9.96 -5.68 8.72
C GLY A 179 9.15 -5.08 9.87
N TYR A 180 7.88 -5.46 10.05
CA TYR A 180 7.11 -5.11 11.25
C TYR A 180 7.37 -6.13 12.36
N LEU A 181 8.21 -5.75 13.33
CA LEU A 181 8.57 -6.60 14.47
C LEU A 181 7.42 -6.68 15.48
N GLY A 182 6.66 -5.59 15.63
CA GLY A 182 5.43 -5.62 16.40
C GLY A 182 4.59 -4.35 16.26
N SER A 183 3.30 -4.50 16.55
CA SER A 183 2.33 -3.42 16.60
C SER A 183 1.52 -3.52 17.88
N TRP A 184 1.33 -2.40 18.56
CA TRP A 184 0.59 -2.28 19.81
C TRP A 184 -0.54 -1.28 19.68
N VAL A 185 -1.67 -1.60 20.30
CA VAL A 185 -2.82 -0.70 20.39
C VAL A 185 -3.26 -0.67 21.85
N ALA A 186 -3.28 0.52 22.45
CA ALA A 186 -3.49 0.74 23.88
C ALA A 186 -2.57 -0.16 24.75
N GLY A 187 -1.32 -0.33 24.34
CA GLY A 187 -0.31 -1.11 25.06
C GLY A 187 -0.41 -2.63 24.88
N GLN A 188 -1.44 -3.14 24.20
CA GLN A 188 -1.58 -4.57 23.91
C GLN A 188 -1.00 -4.90 22.53
N CYS A 189 -0.15 -5.93 22.48
CA CYS A 189 0.43 -6.41 21.23
C CYS A 189 -0.68 -6.99 20.35
N VAL A 190 -0.92 -6.38 19.18
CA VAL A 190 -1.95 -6.82 18.22
C VAL A 190 -1.35 -7.64 17.08
N GLN A 191 -0.07 -7.45 16.79
CA GLN A 191 0.69 -8.19 15.77
C GLN A 191 2.14 -8.32 16.21
N ARG A 192 2.78 -9.45 15.92
CA ARG A 192 4.21 -9.67 16.13
C ARG A 192 4.79 -10.44 14.95
N GLU A 193 5.88 -9.94 14.37
CA GLU A 193 6.62 -10.60 13.26
C GLU A 193 5.70 -11.08 12.13
N GLY A 194 4.73 -10.24 11.72
CA GLY A 194 3.75 -10.59 10.68
C GLY A 194 2.53 -11.40 11.13
N VAL A 195 2.51 -11.92 12.36
CA VAL A 195 1.41 -12.73 12.91
C VAL A 195 0.45 -11.86 13.72
N VAL A 196 -0.81 -11.82 13.33
CA VAL A 196 -1.88 -11.13 14.05
C VAL A 196 -2.29 -11.93 15.29
N SER A 197 -2.38 -11.28 16.44
CA SER A 197 -2.80 -11.88 17.71
C SER A 197 -4.34 -11.94 17.85
N GLU A 198 -4.83 -12.54 18.92
CA GLU A 198 -6.26 -12.51 19.29
C GLU A 198 -6.70 -11.20 19.96
N ALA A 199 -5.77 -10.32 20.35
CA ALA A 199 -6.10 -9.09 21.06
C ALA A 199 -6.98 -8.16 20.20
N ARG A 200 -8.07 -7.65 20.78
CA ARG A 200 -8.98 -6.66 20.15
C ARG A 200 -9.13 -5.41 21.04
N PRO A 201 -8.05 -4.65 21.29
CA PRO A 201 -8.06 -3.46 22.16
C PRO A 201 -8.68 -2.23 21.49
N GLY A 202 -9.07 -2.31 20.22
CA GLY A 202 -9.75 -1.24 19.50
C GLY A 202 -11.07 -0.85 20.18
N ARG A 203 -11.36 0.45 20.22
CA ARG A 203 -12.59 1.00 20.78
C ARG A 203 -13.12 2.08 19.84
N LEU A 204 -14.43 2.30 19.88
CA LEU A 204 -15.07 3.40 19.18
C LEU A 204 -14.49 4.73 19.68
N VAL A 205 -13.99 5.54 18.76
CA VAL A 205 -13.56 6.91 19.05
C VAL A 205 -14.77 7.82 18.93
N ARG A 206 -15.06 8.59 19.99
CA ARG A 206 -16.15 9.55 20.02
C ARG A 206 -15.58 10.96 20.05
N MET A 207 -15.96 11.76 19.07
CA MET A 207 -15.60 13.17 19.02
C MET A 207 -16.30 13.93 20.15
N GLY A 208 -15.56 14.77 20.88
CA GLY A 208 -16.11 15.61 21.96
C GLY A 208 -16.33 14.92 23.31
N GLY A 209 -16.07 13.62 23.43
CA GLY A 209 -16.05 12.94 24.73
C GLY A 209 -14.72 13.18 25.44
N GLY A 210 -14.74 13.75 26.64
CA GLY A 210 -13.57 13.80 27.52
C GLY A 210 -12.94 12.42 27.71
N ARG A 211 -11.62 12.39 27.93
CA ARG A 211 -10.77 11.21 28.15
C ARG A 211 -11.56 10.02 28.75
N PRO A 212 -11.59 8.83 28.09
CA PRO A 212 -11.94 7.62 28.82
C PRO A 212 -10.83 7.37 29.86
N ALA A 213 -11.26 7.03 31.08
CA ALA A 213 -10.40 6.65 32.20
C ALA A 213 -9.53 5.44 31.89
#